data_AF-A0A964MAF0-F1
#
_entry.id   AF-A0A964MAF0-F1
#
_cell.length_a   1.000
_cell.length_b   1.000
_cell.length_c   1.000
_cell.angle_alpha   90.00
_cell.angle_beta   90.00
_cell.angle_gamma   90.00
#
_symmetry.space_group_name_H-M   'P 1'
#
loop_
_entity.id
_entity.type
_entity.pdbx_description
1 polymer ?
#
loop_
_entity_poly.entity_id
_entity_poly.type
_entity_poly.pdbx_seq_one_letter_code
_entity_poly.pdbx_strand_id
1 'polypeptide(L)'
;MKGLPSVLLLWPLAAVFGAVVRLRTGFYRLGWLRSHAAGVPVISIGNIAAGGTGKTPMAIHVAQVLLRHDVRVAILSRGYKRNTRRTGPDTLVVSDGVMLNCPADEAGDEPYLIAARLLGSAGRPGAMVIVGRDRVAGAKHAVEAGAQAIVLD
;
A
#
# COMPACT_ATOMS: atom_id res chain seq x y z
N MET A 1 26.65 22.54 16.88
CA MET A 1 26.43 22.66 15.42
C MET A 1 27.48 21.83 14.67
N LYS A 2 27.30 20.51 14.52
CA LYS A 2 28.18 19.62 13.73
C LYS A 2 27.27 18.90 12.71
N GLY A 3 27.18 19.40 11.48
CA GLY A 3 26.28 18.84 10.47
C GLY A 3 26.12 19.65 9.17
N LEU A 4 26.55 20.92 9.15
CA LEU A 4 26.48 21.76 7.95
C LEU A 4 27.30 21.26 6.72
N PRO A 5 28.54 20.75 6.84
CA PRO A 5 29.37 20.47 5.66
C PRO A 5 28.90 19.24 4.85
N SER A 6 28.28 18.25 5.49
CA SER A 6 27.79 17.04 4.83
C SER A 6 26.47 17.24 4.08
N VAL A 7 25.60 18.15 4.55
CA VAL A 7 24.35 18.49 3.86
C VAL A 7 24.61 19.22 2.54
N LEU A 8 25.61 20.11 2.52
CA LEU A 8 26.03 20.82 1.30
C LEU A 8 26.60 19.87 0.24
N LEU A 9 27.31 18.81 0.66
CA LEU A 9 27.86 17.80 -0.25
C LEU A 9 26.76 16.96 -0.93
N LEU A 10 25.64 16.75 -0.25
CA LEU A 10 24.50 15.99 -0.79
C LEU A 10 23.53 16.84 -1.62
N TRP A 11 23.67 18.16 -1.58
CA TRP A 11 22.81 19.10 -2.31
C TRP A 11 22.76 18.88 -3.83
N PRO A 12 23.89 18.68 -4.56
CA PRO A 12 23.83 18.39 -5.99
C PRO A 12 23.09 17.08 -6.29
N LEU A 13 23.29 16.04 -5.46
CA LEU A 13 22.57 14.77 -5.60
C LEU A 13 21.06 14.95 -5.34
N ALA A 14 20.70 15.75 -4.35
CA ALA A 14 19.31 16.10 -4.06
C ALA A 14 18.66 16.89 -5.21
N ALA A 15 19.40 17.79 -5.85
CA ALA A 15 18.92 18.55 -7.01
C ALA A 15 18.65 17.63 -8.21
N VAL A 16 19.57 16.70 -8.52
CA VAL A 16 19.39 15.70 -9.58
C VAL A 16 18.19 14.80 -9.28
N PHE A 17 18.08 14.28 -8.06
CA PHE A 17 16.93 13.48 -7.63
C PHE A 17 15.62 14.25 -7.80
N GLY A 18 15.58 15.51 -7.35
CA GLY A 18 14.41 16.39 -7.51
C GLY A 18 14.04 16.65 -8.96
N ALA A 19 15.02 16.84 -9.84
CA ALA A 19 14.80 17.02 -11.28
C ALA A 19 14.20 15.76 -11.92
N VAL A 20 14.75 14.58 -11.60
CA VAL A 20 14.22 13.28 -12.09
C VAL A 20 12.79 13.04 -11.62
N VAL A 21 12.48 13.31 -10.34
CA VAL A 21 11.12 13.18 -9.81
C VAL A 21 10.16 14.13 -10.51
N ARG A 22 10.53 15.40 -10.70
CA ARG A 22 9.70 16.39 -11.41
C ARG A 22 9.42 15.99 -12.84
N LEU A 23 10.44 15.53 -13.57
CA LEU A 23 10.31 15.06 -14.95
C LEU A 23 9.37 13.86 -15.04
N ARG A 24 9.53 12.88 -14.14
CA ARG A 24 8.64 11.71 -14.06
C ARG A 24 7.20 12.13 -13.76
N THR A 25 6.98 13.01 -12.79
CA THR A 25 5.62 13.51 -12.47
C THR A 25 5.04 14.30 -13.65
N GLY A 26 5.87 15.05 -14.38
CA GLY A 26 5.50 15.74 -15.63
C GLY A 26 4.97 14.76 -16.67
N PHE A 27 5.66 13.64 -16.90
CA PHE A 27 5.19 12.62 -17.85
C PHE A 27 3.86 11.96 -17.46
N TYR A 28 3.58 11.79 -16.17
CA TYR A 28 2.25 11.35 -15.72
C TYR A 28 1.18 12.44 -15.94
N ARG A 29 1.47 13.71 -15.65
CA ARG A 29 0.53 14.82 -15.86
C ARG A 29 0.19 15.04 -17.32
N LEU A 30 1.16 14.85 -18.20
CA LEU A 30 0.98 14.92 -19.66
C LEU A 30 0.31 13.67 -20.26
N GLY A 31 0.06 12.63 -19.45
CA GLY A 31 -0.54 11.37 -19.92
C GLY A 31 0.40 10.47 -20.74
N TRP A 32 1.70 10.79 -20.80
CA TRP A 32 2.69 9.99 -21.52
C TRP A 32 2.97 8.65 -20.83
N LEU A 33 2.86 8.62 -19.50
CA LEU A 33 2.93 7.39 -18.72
C LEU A 33 1.52 6.83 -18.47
N ARG A 34 1.38 5.51 -18.65
CA ARG A 34 0.10 4.81 -18.47
C ARG A 34 -0.36 4.88 -17.01
N SER A 35 -1.63 5.26 -16.84
CA SER A 35 -2.35 5.18 -15.57
C SER A 35 -3.46 4.14 -15.70
N HIS A 36 -3.75 3.41 -14.63
CA HIS A 36 -4.76 2.36 -14.62
C HIS A 36 -5.90 2.73 -13.68
N ALA A 37 -7.14 2.60 -14.15
CA ALA A 37 -8.33 2.74 -13.33
C ALA A 37 -8.70 1.37 -12.73
N ALA A 38 -8.96 1.33 -11.42
CA ALA A 38 -9.36 0.10 -10.74
C ALA A 38 -10.85 -0.25 -10.90
N GLY A 39 -11.67 0.65 -11.46
CA GLY A 39 -13.13 0.46 -11.57
C GLY A 39 -13.91 0.73 -10.27
N VAL A 40 -13.22 0.87 -9.14
CA VAL A 40 -13.77 1.27 -7.83
C VAL A 40 -12.98 2.45 -7.25
N PRO A 41 -13.53 3.21 -6.29
CA PRO A 41 -12.80 4.28 -5.61
C PRO A 41 -11.50 3.78 -4.97
N VAL A 42 -10.41 4.51 -5.20
CA VAL A 42 -9.08 4.22 -4.65
C VAL A 42 -8.60 5.39 -3.79
N ILE A 43 -8.28 5.12 -2.53
CA ILE A 43 -7.74 6.08 -1.57
C ILE A 43 -6.25 5.77 -1.36
N SER A 44 -5.35 6.66 -1.76
CA SER A 44 -3.91 6.46 -1.59
C SER A 44 -3.38 7.22 -0.38
N ILE A 45 -2.75 6.50 0.55
CA ILE A 45 -2.17 7.07 1.77
C ILE A 45 -0.65 7.02 1.62
N GLY A 46 -0.10 8.14 1.17
CA GLY A 46 1.34 8.32 0.99
C GLY A 46 1.97 9.18 2.08
N ASN A 47 3.31 9.27 2.05
CA ASN A 47 4.03 10.33 2.76
C ASN A 47 5.20 10.81 1.91
N ILE A 48 5.55 12.09 2.09
CA ILE A 48 6.63 12.78 1.39
C ILE A 48 7.98 12.54 2.07
N ALA A 49 7.99 12.23 3.36
CA ALA A 49 9.21 11.91 4.13
C ALA A 49 9.42 10.39 4.31
N ALA A 50 10.69 9.99 4.34
CA ALA A 50 11.09 8.63 4.72
C ALA A 50 11.09 8.49 6.25
N GLY A 51 10.39 7.49 6.79
CA GLY A 51 10.29 7.24 8.23
C GLY A 51 8.89 6.78 8.67
N GLY A 52 8.76 6.46 9.96
CA GLY A 52 7.49 6.08 10.61
C GLY A 52 6.54 7.28 10.66
N THR A 53 5.69 7.40 9.64
CA THR A 53 4.96 8.65 9.34
C THR A 53 3.44 8.48 9.47
N GLY A 54 3.02 7.47 10.22
CA GLY A 54 1.61 7.24 10.53
C GLY A 54 0.76 6.74 9.36
N LYS A 55 1.37 6.35 8.22
CA LYS A 55 0.65 5.83 7.05
C LYS A 55 -0.18 4.60 7.39
N THR A 56 0.45 3.60 7.99
CA THR A 56 -0.19 2.34 8.35
C THR A 56 -1.36 2.55 9.33
N PRO A 57 -1.21 3.30 10.45
CA PRO A 57 -2.36 3.68 11.28
C PRO A 57 -3.47 4.41 10.54
N MET A 58 -3.13 5.34 9.63
CA MET A 58 -4.13 6.07 8.83
C MET A 58 -4.85 5.14 7.85
N ALA A 59 -4.15 4.21 7.20
CA ALA A 59 -4.73 3.23 6.30
C ALA A 59 -5.70 2.30 7.01
N ILE A 60 -5.32 1.82 8.21
CA ILE A 60 -6.20 1.05 9.09
C ILE A 60 -7.43 1.90 9.47
N HIS A 61 -7.25 3.15 9.87
CA HIS A 61 -8.35 4.03 10.27
C HIS A 61 -9.34 4.27 9.12
N VAL A 62 -8.85 4.59 7.92
CA VAL A 62 -9.69 4.79 6.73
C VAL A 62 -10.45 3.50 6.39
N ALA A 63 -9.79 2.34 6.42
CA ALA A 63 -10.45 1.06 6.18
C ALA A 63 -11.54 0.79 7.23
N GLN A 64 -11.29 1.07 8.51
CA GLN A 64 -12.30 0.94 9.57
C GLN A 64 -13.50 1.87 9.35
N VAL A 65 -13.27 3.11 8.92
CA VAL A 65 -14.35 4.05 8.58
C VAL A 65 -15.22 3.44 7.47
N LEU A 66 -14.61 2.94 6.39
CA LEU A 66 -15.33 2.33 5.28
C LEU A 66 -16.12 1.08 5.71
N LEU A 67 -15.51 0.20 6.51
CA LEU A 67 -16.16 -1.00 7.04
C LEU A 67 -17.38 -0.66 7.92
N ARG A 68 -17.32 0.43 8.70
CA ARG A 68 -18.48 0.90 9.49
C ARG A 68 -19.67 1.35 8.64
N HIS A 69 -19.42 1.68 7.38
CA HIS A 69 -20.45 2.00 6.39
C HIS A 69 -20.80 0.78 5.51
N ASP A 70 -20.48 -0.44 5.97
CA ASP A 70 -20.74 -1.70 5.27
C ASP A 70 -20.11 -1.77 3.86
N VAL A 71 -19.02 -1.03 3.63
CA VAL A 71 -18.26 -1.06 2.38
C VAL A 71 -17.23 -2.19 2.43
N ARG A 72 -17.26 -3.10 1.45
CA ARG A 72 -16.22 -4.12 1.27
C ARG A 72 -14.93 -3.47 0.80
N VAL A 73 -13.96 -3.32 1.70
CA VAL A 73 -12.69 -2.64 1.43
C VAL A 73 -11.54 -3.62 1.26
N ALA A 74 -10.64 -3.32 0.33
CA ALA A 74 -9.34 -3.98 0.20
C ALA A 74 -8.19 -3.02 0.50
N ILE A 75 -7.21 -3.46 1.29
CA ILE A 75 -5.94 -2.78 1.45
C ILE A 75 -4.91 -3.42 0.53
N LEU A 76 -4.24 -2.59 -0.28
CA LEU A 76 -3.10 -3.01 -1.09
C LEU A 76 -1.81 -2.43 -0.52
N SER A 77 -0.97 -3.29 0.04
CA SER A 77 0.37 -2.94 0.51
C SER A 77 1.45 -3.48 -0.42
N ARG A 78 2.62 -2.83 -0.44
CA ARG A 78 3.74 -3.23 -1.31
C ARG A 78 4.54 -4.43 -0.78
N GLY A 79 4.44 -4.74 0.51
CA GLY A 79 5.17 -5.87 1.12
C GLY A 79 6.67 -5.60 1.28
N TYR A 80 7.03 -4.51 1.95
CA TYR A 80 8.43 -4.17 2.21
C TYR A 80 9.08 -5.28 3.07
N LYS A 81 10.31 -5.70 2.72
CA LYS A 81 11.08 -6.77 3.40
C LYS A 81 10.48 -8.20 3.47
N ARG A 82 9.45 -8.55 2.69
CA ARG A 82 8.98 -9.96 2.62
C ARG A 82 10.10 -10.94 2.23
N ASN A 83 10.22 -12.04 2.98
CA ASN A 83 11.16 -13.13 2.70
C ASN A 83 10.74 -13.99 1.49
N THR A 84 9.46 -14.00 1.14
CA THR A 84 8.93 -14.71 -0.04
C THR A 84 9.37 -14.13 -1.39
N ARG A 85 10.19 -13.07 -1.40
CA ARG A 85 10.80 -12.48 -2.61
C ARG A 85 11.53 -13.49 -3.50
N ARG A 86 11.84 -14.67 -2.99
CA ARG A 86 12.64 -15.69 -3.68
C ARG A 86 11.82 -16.81 -4.34
N THR A 87 10.54 -17.00 -4.01
CA THR A 87 9.81 -18.23 -4.39
C THR A 87 8.29 -18.12 -4.50
N GLY A 88 7.66 -17.02 -4.07
CA GLY A 88 6.20 -16.89 -4.05
C GLY A 88 5.61 -16.03 -5.18
N PRO A 89 4.29 -16.04 -5.37
CA PRO A 89 3.61 -15.18 -6.34
C PRO A 89 3.82 -13.69 -6.00
N ASP A 90 3.90 -12.86 -7.04
CA ASP A 90 4.12 -11.40 -6.91
C ASP A 90 2.98 -10.67 -6.18
N THR A 91 1.82 -11.32 -6.08
CA THR A 91 0.64 -10.88 -5.31
C THR A 91 0.24 -11.99 -4.35
N LEU A 92 0.05 -11.66 -3.07
CA LEU A 92 -0.38 -12.58 -2.01
C LEU A 92 -1.58 -11.98 -1.29
N VAL A 93 -2.63 -12.78 -1.10
CA VAL A 93 -3.75 -12.43 -0.23
C VAL A 93 -3.38 -12.81 1.20
N VAL A 94 -3.13 -11.82 2.05
CA VAL A 94 -2.81 -12.03 3.47
C VAL A 94 -4.06 -12.33 4.27
N SER A 95 -5.17 -11.68 3.92
CA SER A 95 -6.49 -11.92 4.50
C SER A 95 -7.58 -11.64 3.49
N ASP A 96 -8.64 -12.45 3.56
CA ASP A 96 -9.91 -12.25 2.85
C ASP A 96 -10.91 -11.41 3.67
N GLY A 97 -10.50 -10.88 4.82
CA GLY A 97 -11.35 -10.16 5.77
C GLY A 97 -12.03 -11.05 6.80
N VAL A 98 -11.96 -12.38 6.67
CA VAL A 98 -12.51 -13.33 7.65
C VAL A 98 -11.39 -14.00 8.44
N MET A 99 -10.33 -14.42 7.76
CA MET A 99 -9.19 -15.10 8.38
C MET A 99 -7.86 -14.64 7.80
N LEU A 100 -6.77 -15.08 8.44
CA LEU A 100 -5.41 -14.90 7.94
C LEU A 100 -5.05 -16.11 7.09
N ASN A 101 -4.66 -15.86 5.84
CA ASN A 101 -4.43 -16.90 4.84
C ASN A 101 -2.97 -17.35 4.76
N CYS A 102 -2.07 -16.65 5.45
CA CYS A 102 -0.65 -16.98 5.48
C CYS A 102 -0.01 -16.51 6.79
N PRO A 103 1.10 -17.14 7.21
CA PRO A 103 1.85 -16.74 8.38
C PRO A 103 2.63 -15.42 8.16
N ALA A 104 3.07 -14.80 9.27
CA ALA A 104 3.69 -13.47 9.26
C ALA A 104 5.04 -13.43 8.53
N ASP A 105 5.81 -14.51 8.55
CA ASP A 105 7.06 -14.68 7.82
C ASP A 105 6.86 -14.64 6.29
N GLU A 106 5.71 -15.11 5.81
CA GLU A 106 5.32 -15.05 4.40
C GLU A 106 4.70 -13.70 4.00
N ALA A 107 3.78 -13.20 4.82
CA ALA A 107 3.08 -11.93 4.60
C ALA A 107 3.97 -10.70 4.80
N GLY A 108 4.99 -10.81 5.65
CA GLY A 108 5.73 -9.70 6.24
C GLY A 108 4.99 -9.10 7.44
N ASP A 109 5.76 -8.61 8.41
CA ASP A 109 5.25 -8.12 9.71
C ASP A 109 4.17 -7.02 9.57
N GLU A 110 4.40 -6.04 8.70
CA GLU A 110 3.49 -4.90 8.52
C GLU A 110 2.16 -5.32 7.87
N PRO A 111 2.13 -6.01 6.72
CA PRO A 111 0.87 -6.50 6.17
C PRO A 111 0.12 -7.47 7.08
N TYR A 112 0.84 -8.35 7.79
CA TYR A 112 0.22 -9.27 8.73
C TYR A 112 -0.45 -8.51 9.88
N LEU A 113 0.22 -7.50 10.43
CA LEU A 113 -0.35 -6.64 11.48
C LEU A 113 -1.61 -5.91 11.00
N ILE A 114 -1.59 -5.36 9.79
CA ILE A 114 -2.77 -4.69 9.19
C ILE A 114 -3.93 -5.67 9.07
N ALA A 115 -3.67 -6.85 8.50
CA ALA A 115 -4.65 -7.90 8.31
C ALA A 115 -5.26 -8.33 9.65
N ALA A 116 -4.43 -8.63 10.65
CA ALA A 116 -4.88 -9.03 11.98
C ALA A 116 -5.76 -7.97 12.66
N ARG A 117 -5.45 -6.67 12.48
CA ARG A 117 -6.25 -5.57 13.04
C ARG A 117 -7.56 -5.31 12.33
N LEU A 118 -7.69 -5.77 11.09
CA LEU A 118 -8.85 -5.55 10.25
C LEU A 118 -9.61 -6.84 9.97
N LEU A 119 -9.37 -7.90 10.75
CA LEU A 119 -10.22 -9.08 10.70
C LEU A 119 -11.66 -8.73 11.10
N GLY A 120 -12.59 -9.40 10.44
CA GLY A 120 -14.00 -9.33 10.77
C GLY A 120 -14.32 -9.82 12.17
N SER A 121 -15.52 -9.52 12.62
CA SER A 121 -16.10 -10.06 13.85
C SER A 121 -17.39 -10.81 13.52
N ALA A 122 -17.80 -11.74 14.37
CA ALA A 122 -18.89 -12.69 14.10
C ALA A 122 -20.07 -12.09 13.29
N GLY A 123 -20.18 -12.50 12.03
CA GLY A 123 -21.24 -12.08 11.10
C GLY A 123 -20.88 -10.93 10.14
N ARG A 124 -19.72 -10.28 10.28
CA ARG A 124 -19.26 -9.20 9.39
C ARG A 124 -17.80 -9.38 8.98
N PRO A 125 -17.48 -9.56 7.68
CA PRO A 125 -16.11 -9.60 7.22
C PRO A 125 -15.46 -8.23 7.41
N GLY A 126 -14.17 -8.25 7.73
CA GLY A 126 -13.33 -7.06 7.82
C GLY A 126 -12.70 -6.72 6.46
N ALA A 127 -11.51 -6.12 6.48
CA ALA A 127 -10.85 -5.70 5.24
C ALA A 127 -10.06 -6.86 4.60
N MET A 128 -10.16 -7.00 3.29
CA MET A 128 -9.20 -7.81 2.53
C MET A 128 -7.84 -7.13 2.58
N VAL A 129 -6.77 -7.90 2.75
CA VAL A 129 -5.40 -7.37 2.72
C VAL A 129 -4.59 -8.14 1.70
N ILE A 130 -4.13 -7.44 0.68
CA ILE A 130 -3.38 -8.01 -0.44
C ILE A 130 -2.03 -7.30 -0.53
N VAL A 131 -0.99 -8.09 -0.78
CA VAL A 131 0.38 -7.61 -0.82
C VAL A 131 1.03 -7.96 -2.13
N GLY A 132 1.54 -6.96 -2.84
CA GLY A 132 2.28 -7.18 -4.08
C GLY A 132 2.97 -5.94 -4.62
N ARG A 133 3.98 -6.13 -5.49
CA ARG A 133 4.67 -5.00 -6.14
C ARG A 133 3.80 -4.33 -7.19
N ASP A 134 3.05 -5.15 -7.93
CA ASP A 134 2.10 -4.68 -8.93
C ASP A 134 0.76 -4.38 -8.25
N ARG A 135 0.57 -3.11 -7.89
CA ARG A 135 -0.69 -2.63 -7.31
C ARG A 135 -1.86 -2.73 -8.29
N VAL A 136 -1.60 -2.77 -9.61
CA VAL A 136 -2.67 -2.92 -10.61
C VAL A 136 -3.19 -4.35 -10.60
N ALA A 137 -2.30 -5.34 -10.56
CA ALA A 137 -2.68 -6.75 -10.39
C ALA A 137 -3.44 -6.98 -9.08
N GLY A 138 -2.92 -6.43 -7.97
CA GLY A 138 -3.61 -6.50 -6.66
C GLY A 138 -4.98 -5.83 -6.67
N ALA A 139 -5.13 -4.68 -7.35
CA ALA A 139 -6.41 -3.99 -7.47
C ALA A 139 -7.42 -4.78 -8.29
N LYS A 140 -6.99 -5.40 -9.40
CA LYS A 140 -7.85 -6.29 -10.20
C LYS A 140 -8.36 -7.45 -9.37
N HIS A 141 -7.45 -8.12 -8.65
CA HIS A 141 -7.82 -9.23 -7.78
C HIS A 141 -8.80 -8.80 -6.68
N ALA A 142 -8.59 -7.64 -6.06
CA ALA A 142 -9.50 -7.09 -5.06
C ALA A 142 -10.91 -6.86 -5.62
N VAL A 143 -10.99 -6.28 -6.82
CA VAL A 143 -12.28 -5.98 -7.48
C VAL A 143 -13.00 -7.26 -7.88
N GLU A 144 -12.27 -8.25 -8.42
CA GLU A 144 -12.81 -9.59 -8.74
C GLU A 144 -13.33 -10.30 -7.48
N ALA A 145 -12.66 -10.10 -6.34
CA ALA A 145 -13.10 -10.60 -5.03
C ALA A 145 -14.27 -9.78 -4.41
N GLY A 146 -14.76 -8.74 -5.10
CA GLY A 146 -15.93 -7.96 -4.69
C GLY A 146 -15.64 -6.74 -3.82
N ALA A 147 -14.40 -6.25 -3.81
CA ALA A 147 -14.07 -4.96 -3.19
C ALA A 147 -14.87 -3.83 -3.84
N GLN A 148 -15.45 -2.98 -3.02
CA GLN A 148 -16.17 -1.77 -3.41
C GLN A 148 -15.31 -0.51 -3.25
N ALA A 149 -14.21 -0.60 -2.50
CA ALA A 149 -13.22 0.46 -2.35
C ALA A 149 -11.83 -0.14 -2.08
N ILE A 150 -10.79 0.57 -2.50
CA ILE A 150 -9.39 0.18 -2.30
C ILE A 150 -8.66 1.25 -1.51
N VAL A 151 -7.88 0.85 -0.50
CA VAL A 151 -6.94 1.70 0.23
C VAL A 151 -5.52 1.27 -0.11
N LEU A 152 -4.70 2.20 -0.60
CA LEU A 152 -3.29 1.96 -0.88
C LEU A 152 -2.45 2.44 0.29
N ASP A 153 -1.65 1.52 0.84
CA ASP A 153 -0.61 1.78 1.86
C ASP A 153 0.80 1.72 1.23
#